data_AF-A0A0N4T582-F1
#
_entry.id   AF-A0A0N4T582-F1
#
_cell.length_a   1.000
_cell.length_b   1.000
_cell.length_c   1.000
_cell.angle_alpha   90.00
_cell.angle_beta   90.00
_cell.angle_gamma   90.00
#
_symmetry.space_group_name_H-M   'P 1'
#
loop_
_entity.id
_entity.type
_entity.pdbx_description
1 polymer ?
#
loop_
_entity_poly.entity_id
_entity_poly.type
_entity_poly.pdbx_seq_one_letter_code
_entity_poly.pdbx_strand_id
1 'polypeptide(L)'
;MIHFEWTRCYLLCSQPNDISVVVLYIYKNHKRRLKNSETSAISLGTFVGLETGFELKKQNNTMCVITQLDILTVSFQTAEILTMWETWIYHTCFKGSLFYAQLVGAPESSRAYDSLNCEVRLHIHDGRIALVDGYPQRLIGFWFLNEIIRVCFNDNKLQFFANDRSGLDDGMYSLVCGRIQLLEKHYNLANKPVTQTAVECDSITI
;
A
#
# COMPACT_ATOMS: atom_id res chain seq x y z
N MET A 1 9.19 22.97 -3.48
CA MET A 1 8.54 22.37 -4.68
C MET A 1 9.44 21.25 -5.15
N ILE A 2 9.05 19.99 -4.97
CA ILE A 2 9.87 18.83 -5.37
C ILE A 2 9.77 18.68 -6.88
N HIS A 3 10.88 18.82 -7.60
CA HIS A 3 10.93 18.58 -9.05
C HIS A 3 10.85 17.08 -9.32
N PHE A 4 9.66 16.60 -9.68
CA PHE A 4 9.45 15.23 -10.14
C PHE A 4 9.76 15.13 -11.65
N GLU A 5 10.72 14.28 -12.03
CA GLU A 5 11.05 13.97 -13.43
C GLU A 5 11.08 12.47 -13.67
N TRP A 6 10.51 12.04 -14.80
CA TRP A 6 10.55 10.65 -15.21
C TRP A 6 11.95 10.28 -15.71
N THR A 7 12.53 9.22 -15.15
CA THR A 7 13.82 8.69 -15.58
C THR A 7 13.68 7.26 -16.08
N ARG A 8 14.35 6.95 -17.19
CA ARG A 8 14.41 5.56 -17.69
C ARG A 8 15.24 4.72 -16.73
N CYS A 9 14.71 3.58 -16.35
CA CYS A 9 15.39 2.63 -15.47
C CYS A 9 15.20 1.19 -15.98
N TYR A 10 15.91 0.27 -15.33
CA TYR A 10 15.68 -1.16 -15.42
C TYR A 10 15.18 -1.63 -14.05
N LEU A 11 13.94 -2.11 -13.99
CA LEU A 11 13.31 -2.62 -12.78
C LEU A 11 13.48 -4.14 -12.71
N LEU A 12 13.86 -4.64 -11.55
CA LEU A 12 13.94 -6.06 -11.24
C LEU A 12 13.17 -6.30 -9.95
N CYS A 13 12.30 -7.30 -9.93
CA CYS A 13 11.85 -7.86 -8.67
C CYS A 13 12.62 -9.14 -8.36
N SER A 14 13.01 -9.29 -7.10
CA SER A 14 13.72 -10.47 -6.61
C SER A 14 13.03 -10.96 -5.34
N GLN A 15 12.75 -12.25 -5.32
CA GLN A 15 12.46 -13.00 -4.10
C GLN A 15 13.62 -14.01 -3.93
N PRO A 16 14.68 -13.67 -3.17
CA PRO A 16 15.86 -14.50 -3.03
C PRO A 16 15.59 -15.97 -2.63
N ASN A 17 14.52 -16.22 -1.87
CA ASN A 17 13.95 -17.53 -1.52
C ASN A 17 12.52 -17.37 -0.93
N ASP A 18 11.81 -18.47 -0.70
CA ASP A 18 10.41 -18.49 -0.22
C ASP A 18 10.18 -17.82 1.14
N ILE A 19 11.24 -17.59 1.92
CA ILE A 19 11.19 -17.03 3.28
C ILE A 19 11.64 -15.56 3.29
N SER A 20 12.29 -15.10 2.21
CA SER A 20 12.86 -13.76 2.12
C SER A 20 11.83 -12.71 1.70
N VAL A 21 11.96 -11.51 2.28
CA VAL A 21 11.18 -10.35 1.87
C VAL A 21 11.51 -9.99 0.42
N VAL A 22 10.46 -9.70 -0.33
CA VAL A 22 10.57 -9.36 -1.75
C VAL A 22 11.12 -7.96 -1.91
N VAL A 23 12.05 -7.80 -2.85
CA VAL A 23 12.75 -6.52 -3.08
C VAL A 23 12.64 -6.10 -4.53
N LEU A 24 12.22 -4.86 -4.74
CA LEU A 24 12.28 -4.18 -6.03
C LEU A 24 13.61 -3.44 -6.15
N TYR A 25 14.48 -3.92 -7.04
CA TYR A 25 15.73 -3.27 -7.39
C TYR A 25 15.56 -2.39 -8.61
N ILE A 26 15.98 -1.13 -8.47
CA ILE A 26 15.96 -0.14 -9.54
C ILE A 26 17.40 0.07 -9.99
N TYR A 27 17.68 -0.22 -11.26
CA TYR A 27 18.97 0.05 -11.88
C TYR A 27 18.83 1.18 -12.89
N LYS A 28 19.89 1.97 -13.09
CA LYS A 28 19.90 2.99 -14.15
C LYS A 28 19.62 2.41 -15.54
N ASN A 29 20.10 1.20 -15.82
CA ASN A 29 19.91 0.48 -17.08
C ASN A 29 20.36 -0.99 -16.96
N HIS A 30 20.11 -1.77 -18.00
CA HIS A 30 20.50 -3.19 -18.08
C HIS A 30 22.01 -3.43 -17.88
N LYS A 31 22.89 -2.54 -18.36
CA LYS A 31 24.35 -2.68 -18.15
C LYS A 31 24.73 -2.61 -16.68
N ARG A 32 24.06 -1.76 -15.88
CA ARG A 32 24.26 -1.72 -14.42
C ARG A 32 23.65 -2.93 -13.72
N ARG A 33 22.51 -3.44 -14.21
CA ARG A 33 21.92 -4.70 -13.73
C ARG A 33 22.89 -5.86 -13.83
N LEU A 34 23.56 -6.03 -14.98
CA LEU A 34 24.56 -7.10 -15.18
C LEU A 34 25.75 -7.03 -14.20
N LYS A 35 26.00 -5.85 -13.62
CA LYS A 35 27.05 -5.63 -12.61
C LYS A 35 26.51 -5.63 -11.17
N ASN A 36 25.22 -5.95 -10.97
CA ASN A 36 24.53 -5.81 -9.68
C ASN A 36 24.79 -4.46 -9.00
N SER A 37 24.65 -3.38 -9.77
CA SER A 37 24.94 -2.02 -9.31
C SER A 37 23.67 -1.17 -9.33
N GLU A 38 22.78 -1.44 -8.38
CA GLU A 38 21.49 -0.76 -8.23
C GLU A 38 21.66 0.74 -7.92
N THR A 39 20.63 1.49 -8.26
CA THR A 39 20.44 2.88 -7.86
C THR A 39 19.67 2.94 -6.54
N SER A 40 18.68 2.06 -6.38
CA SER A 40 17.90 1.92 -5.15
C SER A 40 17.30 0.51 -5.05
N ALA A 41 16.93 0.13 -3.84
CA ALA A 41 16.26 -1.12 -3.54
C ALA A 41 15.12 -0.84 -2.56
N ILE A 42 13.92 -1.31 -2.88
CA ILE A 42 12.71 -1.10 -2.08
C ILE A 42 12.25 -2.43 -1.55
N SER A 43 12.25 -2.56 -0.22
CA SER A 43 11.74 -3.73 0.48
C SER A 43 10.21 -3.69 0.49
N LEU A 44 9.58 -4.79 0.09
CA LEU A 44 8.11 -4.93 0.14
C LEU A 44 7.62 -5.51 1.48
N GLY A 45 8.47 -5.55 2.51
CA GLY A 45 8.10 -6.07 3.83
C GLY A 45 6.96 -5.29 4.49
N THR A 46 6.90 -3.98 4.23
CA THR A 46 5.84 -3.06 4.68
C THR A 46 4.88 -2.68 3.54
N PHE A 47 4.80 -3.49 2.48
CA PHE A 47 3.81 -3.31 1.41
C PHE A 47 2.40 -3.20 1.99
N VAL A 48 1.60 -2.31 1.41
CA VAL A 48 0.19 -2.12 1.79
C VAL A 48 -0.74 -2.05 0.58
N GLY A 49 -0.22 -1.74 -0.60
CA GLY A 49 -1.07 -1.67 -1.79
C GLY A 49 -0.36 -1.34 -3.08
N LEU A 50 -1.13 -1.54 -4.16
CA LEU A 50 -0.83 -1.06 -5.50
C LEU A 50 -1.95 -0.15 -5.96
N GLU A 51 -1.59 0.87 -6.73
CA GLU A 51 -2.53 1.65 -7.53
C GLU A 51 -2.03 1.68 -8.97
N THR A 52 -2.89 1.37 -9.93
CA THR A 52 -2.53 1.19 -11.33
C THR A 52 -3.44 2.01 -12.26
N GLY A 53 -2.97 2.29 -13.47
CA GLY A 53 -3.80 2.84 -14.55
C GLY A 53 -4.13 4.33 -14.47
N PHE A 54 -3.43 5.11 -13.63
CA PHE A 54 -3.61 6.57 -13.56
C PHE A 54 -2.67 7.30 -14.52
N GLU A 55 -3.02 8.54 -14.90
CA GLU A 55 -2.12 9.39 -15.66
C GLU A 55 -1.23 10.21 -14.71
N LEU A 56 0.07 10.28 -14.99
CA LEU A 56 0.98 11.17 -14.26
C LEU A 56 1.98 11.84 -15.21
N LYS A 57 1.86 13.16 -15.37
CA LYS A 57 2.70 14.00 -16.25
C LYS A 57 2.82 13.41 -17.67
N LYS A 58 1.67 13.11 -18.30
CA LYS A 58 1.57 12.55 -19.67
C LYS A 58 2.08 11.12 -19.81
N GLN A 59 2.41 10.44 -18.72
CA GLN A 59 2.66 9.00 -18.73
C GLN A 59 1.41 8.25 -18.32
N ASN A 60 1.08 7.23 -19.10
CA ASN A 60 0.02 6.26 -18.84
C ASN A 60 0.64 4.92 -18.42
N ASN A 61 -0.20 3.89 -18.27
CA ASN A 61 0.22 2.56 -17.82
C ASN A 61 1.08 2.64 -16.55
N THR A 62 0.64 3.47 -15.60
CA THR A 62 1.38 3.71 -14.38
C THR A 62 1.03 2.66 -13.33
N MET A 63 1.99 2.38 -12.46
CA MET A 63 1.85 1.58 -11.27
C MET A 63 2.53 2.32 -10.13
N CYS A 64 1.84 2.41 -9.00
CA CYS A 64 2.38 2.91 -7.76
C CYS A 64 2.44 1.76 -6.75
N VAL A 65 3.64 1.43 -6.29
CA VAL A 65 3.88 0.48 -5.20
C VAL A 65 4.00 1.26 -3.91
N ILE A 66 3.18 0.91 -2.92
CA ILE A 66 3.03 1.66 -1.69
C ILE A 66 3.50 0.77 -0.53
N THR A 67 4.54 1.21 0.16
CA THR A 67 5.00 0.65 1.43
C THR A 67 4.95 1.74 2.51
N GLN A 68 5.24 1.39 3.77
CA GLN A 68 5.32 2.39 4.83
C GLN A 68 6.43 3.43 4.60
N LEU A 69 7.55 3.01 4.02
CA LEU A 69 8.78 3.81 3.91
C LEU A 69 8.96 4.42 2.52
N ASP A 70 8.46 3.73 1.49
CA ASP A 70 8.72 4.06 0.10
C ASP A 70 7.44 4.04 -0.72
N ILE A 71 7.35 4.98 -1.67
CA ILE A 71 6.34 4.99 -2.71
C ILE A 71 7.06 5.00 -4.05
N LEU A 72 6.95 3.91 -4.80
CA LEU A 72 7.56 3.77 -6.11
C LEU A 72 6.52 3.93 -7.20
N THR A 73 6.63 5.00 -7.98
CA THR A 73 5.81 5.18 -9.18
C THR A 73 6.60 4.82 -10.44
N VAL A 74 6.07 3.90 -11.23
CA VAL A 74 6.66 3.41 -12.49
C VAL A 74 5.65 3.57 -13.61
N SER A 75 6.09 3.92 -14.81
CA SER A 75 5.27 3.86 -16.02
C SER A 75 5.82 2.81 -16.97
N PHE A 76 4.92 2.13 -17.68
CA PHE A 76 5.27 1.07 -18.61
C PHE A 76 4.93 1.46 -20.05
N GLN A 77 5.67 0.91 -20.99
CA GLN A 77 5.47 1.20 -22.41
C GLN A 77 4.09 0.73 -22.91
N THR A 78 3.58 -0.38 -22.37
CA THR A 78 2.30 -0.96 -22.77
C THR A 78 1.49 -1.40 -21.55
N ALA A 79 0.19 -1.54 -21.72
CA ALA A 79 -0.72 -1.99 -20.67
C ALA A 79 -0.47 -3.46 -20.29
N GLU A 80 -0.03 -4.30 -21.24
CA GLU A 80 0.30 -5.70 -20.99
C GLU A 80 1.47 -5.82 -20.00
N ILE A 81 2.51 -5.00 -20.16
CA ILE A 81 3.64 -4.97 -19.23
C ILE A 81 3.17 -4.52 -17.84
N LEU A 82 2.33 -3.48 -17.76
CA LEU A 82 1.74 -3.04 -16.50
C LEU A 82 0.99 -4.19 -15.81
N THR A 83 0.08 -4.87 -16.53
CA THR A 83 -0.71 -5.98 -15.98
C THR A 83 0.15 -7.14 -15.52
N MET A 84 1.23 -7.48 -16.25
CA MET A 84 2.19 -8.50 -15.81
C MET A 84 2.85 -8.13 -14.48
N TRP A 85 3.27 -6.88 -14.32
CA TRP A 85 3.89 -6.39 -13.08
C TRP A 85 2.90 -6.35 -11.91
N GLU A 86 1.69 -5.85 -12.13
CA GLU A 86 0.63 -5.84 -11.13
C GLU A 86 0.30 -7.26 -10.66
N THR A 87 0.13 -8.19 -11.59
CA THR A 87 -0.17 -9.60 -11.30
C THR A 87 0.96 -10.25 -10.50
N TRP A 88 2.22 -10.00 -10.90
CA TRP A 88 3.37 -10.55 -10.20
C TRP A 88 3.46 -10.05 -8.76
N ILE A 89 3.33 -8.74 -8.54
CA ILE A 89 3.40 -8.16 -7.19
C ILE A 89 2.25 -8.69 -6.33
N TYR A 90 1.02 -8.77 -6.85
CA TYR A 90 -0.09 -9.32 -6.08
C TYR A 90 0.03 -10.82 -5.82
N HIS A 91 0.65 -11.58 -6.71
CA HIS A 91 0.93 -12.99 -6.46
C HIS A 91 1.87 -13.15 -5.26
N THR A 92 2.86 -12.28 -5.17
CA THR A 92 3.94 -12.37 -4.18
C THR A 92 3.61 -11.70 -2.85
N CYS A 93 2.98 -10.52 -2.87
CA CYS A 93 2.66 -9.74 -1.68
C CYS A 93 1.21 -9.92 -1.20
N PHE A 94 0.40 -10.70 -1.93
CA PHE A 94 -1.05 -10.80 -1.77
C PHE A 94 -1.79 -9.48 -2.03
N LYS A 95 -2.98 -9.61 -2.62
CA LYS A 95 -3.83 -8.45 -2.88
C LYS A 95 -4.57 -8.03 -1.61
N GLY A 96 -4.38 -6.79 -1.22
CA GLY A 96 -5.16 -6.13 -0.18
C GLY A 96 -6.50 -5.58 -0.68
N SER A 97 -7.13 -4.76 0.15
CA SER A 97 -8.40 -4.11 -0.15
C SER A 97 -8.21 -2.61 -0.28
N LEU A 98 -8.82 -2.02 -1.30
CA LEU A 98 -8.76 -0.59 -1.59
C LEU A 98 -10.16 0.01 -1.54
N PHE A 99 -10.31 1.10 -0.80
CA PHE A 99 -11.56 1.85 -0.69
C PHE A 99 -11.31 3.34 -0.93
N TYR A 100 -12.20 3.96 -1.69
CA TYR A 100 -12.23 5.40 -1.85
C TYR A 100 -13.13 6.00 -0.76
N ALA A 101 -12.64 7.05 -0.12
CA ALA A 101 -13.31 7.71 0.98
C ALA A 101 -13.00 9.21 0.97
N GLN A 102 -13.77 10.01 1.70
CA GLN A 102 -13.41 11.38 2.01
C GLN A 102 -12.85 11.45 3.42
N LEU A 103 -11.69 12.08 3.62
CA LEU A 103 -11.17 12.35 4.95
C LEU A 103 -11.91 13.56 5.54
N VAL A 104 -12.63 13.38 6.65
CA VAL A 104 -13.44 14.45 7.28
C VAL A 104 -12.97 14.80 8.69
N GLY A 105 -11.94 14.13 9.20
CA GLY A 105 -11.30 14.45 10.46
C GLY A 105 -9.95 13.77 10.59
N ALA A 106 -8.97 14.52 11.08
CA ALA A 106 -7.60 14.09 11.34
C ALA A 106 -6.98 15.01 12.41
N PRO A 107 -5.98 14.54 13.18
CA PRO A 107 -5.23 15.37 14.12
C PRO A 107 -4.47 16.50 13.40
N GLU A 108 -4.41 17.70 13.98
CA GLU A 108 -3.76 18.87 13.36
C GLU A 108 -2.26 18.68 13.08
N SER A 109 -1.58 17.88 13.90
CA SER A 109 -0.16 17.55 13.73
C SER A 109 0.12 16.42 12.75
N SER A 110 -0.93 15.70 12.30
CA SER A 110 -0.76 14.52 11.45
C SER A 110 -0.44 14.88 10.01
N ARG A 111 0.15 13.93 9.29
CA ARG A 111 0.41 14.06 7.84
C ARG A 111 -0.88 14.17 7.01
N ALA A 112 -1.99 13.71 7.56
CA ALA A 112 -3.29 13.70 6.88
C ALA A 112 -4.06 15.02 7.00
N TYR A 113 -3.65 15.93 7.89
CA TYR A 113 -4.41 17.16 8.15
C TYR A 113 -4.60 18.04 6.90
N ASP A 114 -3.55 18.15 6.08
CA ASP A 114 -3.58 18.89 4.81
C ASP A 114 -4.53 18.27 3.76
N SER A 115 -5.00 17.04 4.01
CA SER A 115 -5.95 16.31 3.13
C SER A 115 -7.38 16.33 3.67
N LEU A 116 -7.68 17.17 4.67
CA LEU A 116 -9.05 17.31 5.17
C LEU A 116 -10.02 17.74 4.06
N ASN A 117 -11.18 17.11 4.06
CA ASN A 117 -12.26 17.23 3.08
C ASN A 117 -11.89 16.81 1.65
N CYS A 118 -10.73 16.18 1.44
CA CYS A 118 -10.32 15.62 0.16
C CYS A 118 -10.68 14.13 0.03
N GLU A 119 -10.76 13.65 -1.21
CA GLU A 119 -10.77 12.22 -1.48
C GLU A 119 -9.43 11.59 -1.08
N VAL A 120 -9.50 10.47 -0.39
CA VAL A 120 -8.38 9.63 0.01
C VAL A 120 -8.67 8.18 -0.32
N ARG A 121 -7.60 7.41 -0.46
CA ARG A 121 -7.64 5.96 -0.67
C ARG A 121 -7.20 5.26 0.60
N LEU A 122 -8.06 4.39 1.10
CA LEU A 122 -7.81 3.53 2.26
C LEU A 122 -7.39 2.15 1.77
N HIS A 123 -6.15 1.78 2.07
CA HIS A 123 -5.63 0.44 1.83
C HIS A 123 -5.70 -0.38 3.12
N ILE A 124 -6.18 -1.63 3.04
CA ILE A 124 -6.16 -2.62 4.13
C ILE A 124 -5.43 -3.86 3.61
N HIS A 125 -4.33 -4.22 4.26
CA HIS A 125 -3.48 -5.33 3.81
C HIS A 125 -2.68 -5.90 4.99
N ASP A 126 -2.67 -7.22 5.13
CA ASP A 126 -1.81 -7.96 6.09
C ASP A 126 -1.74 -7.34 7.50
N GLY A 127 -2.91 -7.12 8.11
CA GLY A 127 -3.00 -6.53 9.46
C GLY A 127 -2.60 -5.06 9.53
N ARG A 128 -2.56 -4.34 8.40
CA ARG A 128 -2.20 -2.91 8.30
C ARG A 128 -3.31 -2.13 7.62
N ILE A 129 -3.34 -0.84 7.90
CA ILE A 129 -4.20 0.14 7.25
C ILE A 129 -3.37 1.37 6.86
N ALA A 130 -3.62 1.91 5.67
CA ALA A 130 -2.92 3.08 5.17
C ALA A 130 -3.86 4.06 4.48
N LEU A 131 -3.56 5.35 4.60
CA LEU A 131 -4.23 6.44 3.91
C LEU A 131 -3.30 7.04 2.86
N VAL A 132 -3.83 7.20 1.65
CA VAL A 132 -3.09 7.68 0.48
C VAL A 132 -3.87 8.76 -0.25
N ASP A 133 -3.27 9.92 -0.48
CA ASP A 133 -3.84 11.03 -1.27
C ASP A 133 -3.02 11.34 -2.53
N GLY A 134 -3.60 12.16 -3.41
CA GLY A 134 -2.89 12.81 -4.51
C GLY A 134 -2.43 11.94 -5.70
N TYR A 135 -1.89 12.64 -6.70
CA TYR A 135 -1.16 12.07 -7.84
C TYR A 135 0.08 12.96 -8.10
N PRO A 136 1.32 12.50 -7.84
CA PRO A 136 1.69 11.16 -7.38
C PRO A 136 1.12 10.82 -6.00
N GLN A 137 0.96 9.53 -5.73
CA GLN A 137 0.49 9.03 -4.45
C GLN A 137 1.41 9.48 -3.32
N ARG A 138 0.80 9.90 -2.22
CA ARG A 138 1.49 10.22 -0.97
C ARG A 138 0.86 9.44 0.17
N LEU A 139 1.68 8.81 0.99
CA LEU A 139 1.26 8.12 2.20
C LEU A 139 1.08 9.16 3.30
N ILE A 140 -0.16 9.38 3.69
CA ILE A 140 -0.57 10.37 4.70
C ILE A 140 -0.96 9.71 6.03
N GLY A 141 -0.85 8.40 6.12
CA GLY A 141 -1.04 7.64 7.36
C GLY A 141 -0.78 6.15 7.13
N PHE A 142 -0.20 5.49 8.13
CA PHE A 142 0.07 4.06 8.12
C PHE A 142 0.05 3.54 9.55
N TRP A 143 -0.74 2.50 9.82
CA TRP A 143 -0.86 1.91 11.15
C TRP A 143 -1.03 0.40 11.06
N PHE A 144 -0.50 -0.31 12.05
CA PHE A 144 -0.91 -1.69 12.27
C PHE A 144 -2.30 -1.70 12.90
N LEU A 145 -3.14 -2.67 12.53
CA LEU A 145 -4.50 -2.77 13.06
C LEU A 145 -4.53 -3.01 14.57
N ASN A 146 -3.50 -3.67 15.12
CA ASN A 146 -3.35 -3.86 16.57
C ASN A 146 -2.94 -2.58 17.33
N GLU A 147 -2.55 -1.52 16.64
CA GLU A 147 -2.24 -0.19 17.20
C GLU A 147 -3.46 0.75 17.16
N ILE A 148 -4.56 0.30 16.55
CA ILE A 148 -5.84 1.02 16.60
C ILE A 148 -6.55 0.68 17.91
N ILE A 149 -6.69 1.68 18.77
CA ILE A 149 -7.29 1.51 20.10
C ILE A 149 -8.80 1.34 20.01
N ARG A 150 -9.44 2.14 19.14
CA ARG A 150 -10.88 2.17 18.98
C ARG A 150 -11.22 2.33 17.52
N VAL A 151 -12.25 1.61 17.07
CA VAL A 151 -12.83 1.75 15.74
C VAL A 151 -14.35 1.78 15.86
N CYS A 152 -15.00 2.59 15.05
CA CYS A 152 -16.45 2.70 14.95
C CYS A 152 -16.85 2.82 13.49
N PHE A 153 -17.90 2.10 13.11
CA PHE A 153 -18.55 2.16 11.80
C PHE A 153 -20.00 2.58 12.03
N ASN A 154 -20.38 3.76 11.56
CA ASN A 154 -21.77 4.25 11.66
C ASN A 154 -22.07 5.24 10.53
N ASP A 155 -23.28 5.24 9.98
CA ASP A 155 -23.77 6.23 9.01
C ASP A 155 -22.77 6.56 7.87
N ASN A 156 -22.25 5.52 7.19
CA ASN A 156 -21.22 5.64 6.15
C ASN A 156 -19.86 6.20 6.61
N LYS A 157 -19.64 6.29 7.92
CA LYS A 157 -18.44 6.84 8.53
C LYS A 157 -17.62 5.74 9.20
N LEU A 158 -16.34 5.70 8.89
CA LEU A 158 -15.31 5.03 9.68
C LEU A 158 -14.67 6.08 10.60
N GLN A 159 -14.62 5.79 11.90
CA GLN A 159 -13.82 6.56 12.84
C GLN A 159 -12.87 5.63 13.57
N PHE A 160 -11.60 6.01 13.68
CA PHE A 160 -10.64 5.22 14.44
C PHE A 160 -9.67 6.10 15.20
N PHE A 161 -9.32 5.67 16.42
CA PHE A 161 -8.27 6.25 17.22
C PHE A 161 -7.01 5.41 17.05
N ALA A 162 -6.02 5.95 16.35
CA ALA A 162 -4.74 5.28 16.13
C ALA A 162 -3.73 5.72 17.18
N ASN A 163 -2.94 4.77 17.67
CA ASN A 163 -1.78 5.02 18.53
C ASN A 163 -0.50 4.82 17.72
N ASP A 164 -0.01 5.90 17.10
CA ASP A 164 1.27 5.85 16.39
C ASP A 164 2.44 5.96 17.38
N ARG A 165 3.38 5.02 17.33
CA ARG A 165 4.53 4.99 18.26
C ARG A 165 5.43 6.21 18.16
N SER A 166 5.50 6.84 16.99
CA SER A 166 6.27 8.07 16.82
C SER A 166 5.55 9.32 17.34
N GLY A 167 4.25 9.20 17.60
CA GLY A 167 3.36 10.29 18.00
C GLY A 167 2.98 11.23 16.86
N LEU A 168 3.53 11.07 15.66
CA LEU A 168 3.28 11.96 14.53
C LEU A 168 1.83 11.85 14.04
N ASP A 169 1.35 10.61 13.93
CA ASP A 169 0.03 10.30 13.39
C ASP A 169 -0.92 9.73 14.47
N ASP A 170 -0.67 10.07 15.73
CA ASP A 170 -1.52 9.69 16.88
C ASP A 170 -2.80 10.52 16.91
N GLY A 171 -3.92 9.86 17.23
CA GLY A 171 -5.21 10.51 17.45
C GLY A 171 -6.37 9.98 16.60
N MET A 172 -7.44 10.77 16.53
CA MET A 172 -8.71 10.36 15.93
C MET A 172 -8.80 10.74 14.45
N TYR A 173 -9.04 9.75 13.62
CA TYR A 173 -9.32 9.90 12.18
C TYR A 173 -10.79 9.62 11.91
N SER A 174 -11.33 10.26 10.87
CA SER A 174 -12.72 10.12 10.46
C SER A 174 -12.83 10.16 8.95
N LEU A 175 -13.44 9.14 8.36
CA LEU A 175 -13.61 8.98 6.93
C LEU A 175 -15.05 8.70 6.58
N VAL A 176 -15.55 9.31 5.51
CA VAL A 176 -16.85 8.95 4.90
C VAL A 176 -16.59 8.05 3.70
N CYS A 177 -17.19 6.87 3.69
CA CYS A 177 -17.04 5.88 2.62
C CYS A 177 -18.40 5.34 2.18
N GLY A 178 -18.72 5.46 0.89
CA GLY A 178 -19.97 4.94 0.33
C GLY A 178 -20.10 3.41 0.38
N ARG A 179 -19.01 2.68 0.66
CA ARG A 179 -18.98 1.21 0.77
C ARG A 179 -18.69 0.77 2.21
N ILE A 180 -19.21 1.48 3.22
CA ILE A 180 -18.87 1.29 4.63
C ILE A 180 -19.06 -0.16 5.13
N GLN A 181 -20.12 -0.85 4.72
CA GLN A 181 -20.38 -2.23 5.14
C GLN A 181 -19.30 -3.20 4.63
N LEU A 182 -18.78 -2.96 3.42
CA LEU A 182 -17.69 -3.75 2.87
C LEU A 182 -16.36 -3.39 3.52
N LEU A 183 -16.14 -2.10 3.79
CA LEU A 183 -15.00 -1.59 4.55
C LEU A 183 -14.91 -2.30 5.90
N GLU A 184 -16.01 -2.31 6.65
CA GLU A 184 -16.14 -2.94 7.96
C GLU A 184 -15.86 -4.44 7.89
N LYS A 185 -16.45 -5.15 6.91
CA LYS A 185 -16.19 -6.57 6.70
C LYS A 185 -14.71 -6.83 6.47
N HIS A 186 -14.04 -6.04 5.62
CA HIS A 186 -12.63 -6.24 5.29
C HIS A 186 -11.72 -5.88 6.46
N TYR A 187 -12.02 -4.81 7.18
CA TYR A 187 -11.34 -4.43 8.42
C TYR A 187 -11.42 -5.56 9.46
N ASN A 188 -12.62 -6.08 9.70
CA ASN A 188 -12.84 -7.15 10.67
C ASN A 188 -12.14 -8.45 10.26
N LEU A 189 -12.09 -8.78 8.97
CA LEU A 189 -11.32 -9.93 8.48
C LEU A 189 -9.82 -9.76 8.69
N ALA A 190 -9.29 -8.56 8.44
CA ALA A 190 -7.88 -8.25 8.61
C ALA A 190 -7.45 -8.13 10.08
N ASN A 191 -8.37 -7.78 10.98
CA ASN A 191 -8.12 -7.64 12.41
C ASN A 191 -8.37 -8.93 13.21
N LYS A 192 -8.90 -9.99 12.57
CA LYS A 192 -9.08 -11.26 13.26
C LYS A 192 -7.72 -11.83 13.67
N PRO A 193 -7.54 -12.22 14.94
CA PRO A 193 -6.35 -12.96 15.33
C PRO A 193 -6.29 -14.23 14.49
N VAL A 194 -5.14 -14.46 13.85
CA VAL A 194 -4.89 -15.72 13.13
C VAL A 194 -5.02 -16.84 14.15
N THR A 195 -6.17 -17.51 14.15
CA THR A 195 -6.35 -18.72 14.93
C THR A 195 -5.55 -19.77 14.17
N GLN A 196 -4.36 -20.10 14.67
CA GLN A 196 -3.56 -21.20 14.12
C GLN A 196 -4.39 -22.47 14.26
N THR A 197 -5.13 -22.81 13.21
CA THR A 197 -5.77 -24.11 13.12
C THR A 197 -4.71 -24.98 12.47
N ALA A 198 -3.94 -25.70 13.29
CA ALA A 198 -3.07 -26.75 12.80
C ALA A 198 -3.99 -27.84 12.22
N VAL A 199 -3.89 -28.05 10.91
CA VAL A 199 -4.58 -29.15 10.23
C VAL A 199 -3.51 -30.17 9.90
N GLU A 200 -3.61 -31.35 10.51
CA GLU A 200 -2.78 -32.50 10.18
C GLU A 200 -3.29 -33.08 8.85
N CYS A 201 -2.40 -33.20 7.86
CA CYS A 201 -2.73 -33.79 6.57
C CYS A 201 -2.22 -35.22 6.56
N ASP A 202 -3.13 -36.18 6.75
CA ASP A 202 -2.78 -37.60 6.93
C ASP A 202 -2.28 -38.28 5.65
N SER A 203 -2.39 -37.64 4.46
CA SER A 203 -1.82 -38.18 3.23
C SER A 203 -1.76 -37.13 2.12
N ILE A 204 -0.61 -37.00 1.47
CA ILE A 204 -0.49 -36.42 0.12
C ILE A 204 -0.32 -37.61 -0.82
N THR A 205 -1.33 -37.90 -1.64
CA THR A 205 -1.15 -38.78 -2.81
C THR A 205 -0.76 -37.90 -3.99
N ILE A 206 0.45 -38.12 -4.54
CA ILE A 206 0.91 -37.54 -5.81
C ILE A 206 0.45 -38.44 -6.95
#